data_AF-A0A077LKR1-F1
#
_entry.id   AF-A0A077LKR1-F1
#
_cell.length_a   1.000
_cell.length_b   1.000
_cell.length_c   1.000
_cell.angle_alpha   90.00
_cell.angle_beta   90.00
_cell.angle_gamma   90.00
#
_symmetry.space_group_name_H-M   'P 1'
#
loop_
_entity.id
_entity.type
_entity.pdbx_description
1 polymer ?
#
loop_
_entity_poly.entity_id
_entity_poly.type
_entity_poly.pdbx_seq_one_letter_code
_entity_poly.pdbx_strand_id
1 'polypeptide(L)'
;MRTLTVMIGCLMAANAFAIDFPQTSDPLEQSYIARYKQDRPRLASPDLFAFPASTPAWPCEVPQIEQYRLAELNMAHPELSKDIEKQTRKLFRAQGMSPDSIPVTTYSNIRIVPVKAQCSAGKLSGELVLLVAYDSLMETRIAAASGNQVSRIRSQVVKRSEQRVDASKDNLAAAHFTRTTTIITTDNDNPQMDAMSKKLGFKNPEPSTTISVNYMGAFGTLASFTEMNTGPAGIQLLSSFIVNPTEQSGRHSNYLDQKLTTITPTREGLPHGEQITYMDNFAKKSNLKLDKIPGMENAREVTLNGVDLIEKRQCFQNGQMVMISPCPAN
;
A
#
# COMPACT_ATOMS: atom_id res chain seq x y z
N MET A 1 -27.78 -39.29 -42.99
CA MET A 1 -27.54 -37.85 -42.73
C MET A 1 -27.90 -37.55 -41.29
N ARG A 2 -26.89 -37.29 -40.44
CA ARG A 2 -26.94 -36.47 -39.22
C ARG A 2 -25.59 -36.65 -38.52
N THR A 3 -24.65 -35.77 -38.85
CA THR A 3 -23.38 -35.63 -38.15
C THR A 3 -23.62 -34.74 -36.94
N LEU A 4 -23.38 -35.28 -35.74
CA LEU A 4 -23.49 -34.56 -34.48
C LEU A 4 -22.13 -33.89 -34.21
N THR A 5 -22.05 -32.58 -34.39
CA THR A 5 -20.85 -31.79 -34.06
C THR A 5 -20.86 -31.52 -32.56
N VAL A 6 -20.02 -32.23 -31.80
CA VAL A 6 -19.76 -31.92 -30.39
C VAL A 6 -18.70 -30.81 -30.36
N MET A 7 -19.12 -29.58 -30.07
CA MET A 7 -18.19 -28.50 -29.72
C MET A 7 -17.65 -28.77 -28.31
N ILE A 8 -16.39 -29.21 -28.24
CA ILE A 8 -15.61 -29.18 -27.01
C ILE A 8 -15.13 -27.74 -26.83
N GLY A 9 -15.90 -26.95 -26.08
CA GLY A 9 -15.46 -25.65 -25.62
C GLY A 9 -14.36 -25.82 -24.57
N CYS A 10 -13.13 -25.45 -24.91
CA CYS A 10 -12.07 -25.21 -23.94
C CYS A 10 -12.52 -24.09 -22.98
N LEU A 11 -13.14 -24.47 -21.87
CA LEU A 11 -13.16 -23.67 -20.66
C LEU A 11 -11.72 -23.58 -20.16
N MET A 12 -10.97 -22.62 -20.69
CA MET A 12 -9.83 -22.09 -19.95
C MET A 12 -10.41 -21.39 -18.72
N ALA A 13 -10.63 -22.17 -17.67
CA ALA A 13 -10.80 -21.63 -16.33
C ALA A 13 -9.49 -20.90 -16.03
N ALA A 14 -9.47 -19.59 -16.28
CA ALA A 14 -8.53 -18.73 -15.62
C ALA A 14 -8.69 -19.04 -14.14
N ASN A 15 -7.65 -19.60 -13.52
CA ASN A 15 -7.58 -19.71 -12.07
C ASN A 15 -7.60 -18.27 -11.55
N ALA A 16 -8.79 -17.71 -11.39
CA ALA A 16 -9.01 -16.49 -10.67
C ALA A 16 -8.64 -16.83 -9.24
N PHE A 17 -7.41 -16.50 -8.84
CA PHE A 17 -7.02 -16.54 -7.43
C PHE A 17 -8.10 -15.79 -6.66
N ALA A 18 -8.84 -16.53 -5.84
CA ALA A 18 -9.91 -15.97 -5.04
C ALA A 18 -9.26 -15.07 -3.99
N ILE A 19 -9.65 -13.80 -3.97
CA ILE A 19 -9.25 -12.89 -2.90
C ILE A 19 -10.17 -13.14 -1.72
N ASP A 20 -9.56 -13.40 -0.56
CA ASP A 20 -10.24 -13.47 0.71
C ASP A 20 -10.47 -12.04 1.24
N PHE A 21 -11.73 -11.64 1.34
CA PHE A 21 -12.10 -10.31 1.81
C PHE A 21 -12.28 -10.29 3.34
N PRO A 22 -12.08 -9.12 3.98
CA PRO A 22 -12.33 -8.95 5.41
C PRO A 22 -13.71 -9.47 5.83
N GLN A 23 -13.76 -10.19 6.95
CA GLN A 23 -15.02 -10.57 7.62
C GLN A 23 -15.28 -9.61 8.78
N THR A 24 -16.29 -8.76 8.64
CA THR A 24 -16.65 -7.74 9.63
C THR A 24 -18.17 -7.66 9.79
N SER A 25 -18.63 -7.38 11.00
CA SER A 25 -20.04 -7.10 11.32
C SER A 25 -20.37 -5.62 11.25
N ASP A 26 -19.37 -4.74 11.07
CA ASP A 26 -19.56 -3.30 10.98
C ASP A 26 -20.19 -2.91 9.63
N PRO A 27 -21.39 -2.30 9.60
CA PRO A 27 -22.07 -1.98 8.35
C PRO A 27 -21.28 -1.02 7.45
N LEU A 28 -20.50 -0.10 8.03
CA LEU A 28 -19.71 0.84 7.25
C LEU A 28 -18.54 0.14 6.57
N GLU A 29 -17.83 -0.73 7.29
CA GLU A 29 -16.76 -1.55 6.70
C GLU A 29 -17.31 -2.48 5.61
N GLN A 30 -18.46 -3.12 5.85
CA GLN A 30 -19.16 -3.95 4.85
C GLN A 30 -19.49 -3.16 3.58
N SER A 31 -19.92 -1.90 3.71
CA SER A 31 -20.23 -1.04 2.56
C SER A 31 -19.00 -0.76 1.69
N TYR A 32 -17.84 -0.51 2.31
CA TYR A 32 -16.57 -0.31 1.59
C TYR A 32 -16.08 -1.59 0.92
N ILE A 33 -16.22 -2.74 1.59
CA ILE A 33 -15.89 -4.05 1.00
C ILE A 33 -16.76 -4.33 -0.22
N ALA A 34 -18.08 -4.06 -0.13
CA ALA A 34 -19.00 -4.22 -1.25
C ALA A 34 -18.64 -3.30 -2.43
N ARG A 35 -18.31 -2.04 -2.15
CA ARG A 35 -17.85 -1.07 -3.16
C ARG A 35 -16.56 -1.53 -3.83
N TYR A 36 -15.58 -1.97 -3.05
CA TYR A 36 -14.32 -2.46 -3.58
C TYR A 36 -14.49 -3.70 -4.47
N LYS A 37 -15.38 -4.63 -4.11
CA LYS A 37 -15.75 -5.78 -4.96
C LYS A 37 -16.30 -5.35 -6.32
N GLN A 38 -17.02 -4.22 -6.39
CA GLN A 38 -17.54 -3.67 -7.65
C GLN A 38 -16.45 -2.96 -8.46
N ASP A 39 -15.55 -2.24 -7.80
CA ASP A 39 -14.44 -1.53 -8.46
C ASP A 39 -13.35 -2.49 -8.97
N ARG A 40 -13.14 -3.62 -8.27
CA ARG A 40 -12.01 -4.54 -8.51
C ARG A 40 -11.90 -5.08 -9.95
N PRO A 41 -12.96 -5.60 -10.60
CA PRO A 41 -12.83 -6.16 -11.95
C PRO A 41 -12.24 -5.16 -12.96
N ARG A 42 -12.60 -3.88 -12.81
CA ARG A 42 -12.06 -2.77 -13.60
C ARG A 42 -10.57 -2.57 -13.33
N LEU A 43 -10.14 -2.60 -12.07
CA LEU A 43 -8.75 -2.42 -11.65
C LEU A 43 -7.84 -3.60 -12.03
N ALA A 44 -8.41 -4.81 -12.09
CA ALA A 44 -7.70 -6.00 -12.52
C ALA A 44 -7.45 -6.03 -14.05
N SER A 45 -8.19 -5.24 -14.84
CA SER A 45 -8.05 -5.20 -16.30
C SER A 45 -6.67 -4.67 -16.72
N PRO A 46 -5.84 -5.43 -17.45
CA PRO A 46 -4.54 -4.97 -17.96
C PRO A 46 -4.65 -3.75 -18.88
N ASP A 47 -5.70 -3.70 -19.71
CA ASP A 47 -5.89 -2.66 -20.73
C ASP A 47 -6.18 -1.29 -20.12
N LEU A 48 -6.78 -1.27 -18.93
CA LEU A 48 -6.97 -0.03 -18.17
C LEU A 48 -5.64 0.59 -17.76
N PHE A 49 -4.50 -0.07 -17.93
CA PHE A 49 -3.20 0.43 -17.45
C PHE A 49 -2.12 0.53 -18.53
N ALA A 50 -2.45 0.20 -19.78
CA ALA A 50 -1.57 0.41 -20.91
C ALA A 50 -1.43 1.91 -21.23
N PHE A 51 -0.24 2.33 -21.70
CA PHE A 51 -0.07 3.65 -22.27
C PHE A 51 -0.93 3.78 -23.54
N PRO A 52 -1.68 4.88 -23.71
CA PRO A 52 -2.34 5.14 -24.97
C PRO A 52 -1.29 5.30 -26.09
N ALA A 53 -1.63 4.84 -27.29
CA ALA A 53 -0.74 4.94 -28.45
C ALA A 53 -0.39 6.40 -28.79
N SER A 54 -1.33 7.33 -28.54
CA SER A 54 -1.10 8.76 -28.58
C SER A 54 -1.07 9.32 -27.16
N THR A 55 -0.11 10.21 -26.87
CA THR A 55 -0.02 10.89 -25.57
C THR A 55 -0.89 12.15 -25.61
N PRO A 56 -2.07 12.17 -24.97
CA PRO A 56 -2.89 13.38 -24.91
C PRO A 56 -2.14 14.52 -24.23
N ALA A 57 -2.31 15.73 -24.74
CA ALA A 57 -1.81 16.95 -24.11
C ALA A 57 -2.68 17.32 -22.90
N TRP A 58 -2.12 18.10 -21.98
CA TRP A 58 -2.89 18.71 -20.90
C TRP A 58 -3.95 19.66 -21.46
N PRO A 59 -5.19 19.65 -20.93
CA PRO A 59 -6.28 20.49 -21.44
C PRO A 59 -6.10 22.00 -21.13
N CYS A 60 -5.19 22.34 -20.24
CA CYS A 60 -4.72 23.70 -20.00
C CYS A 60 -3.29 23.68 -19.42
N GLU A 61 -2.71 24.86 -19.23
CA GLU A 61 -1.36 24.98 -18.70
C GLU A 61 -1.28 24.49 -17.24
N VAL A 62 -0.47 23.46 -17.02
CA VAL A 62 -0.18 22.91 -15.68
C VAL A 62 1.33 22.99 -15.48
N PRO A 63 1.82 23.79 -14.51
CA PRO A 63 3.25 23.89 -14.25
C PRO A 63 3.89 22.53 -13.96
N GLN A 64 5.13 22.31 -14.39
CA GLN A 64 5.81 21.03 -14.22
C GLN A 64 5.84 20.56 -12.76
N ILE A 65 6.11 21.46 -11.82
CA ILE A 65 6.07 21.16 -10.39
C ILE A 65 4.71 20.59 -9.94
N GLU A 66 3.62 21.12 -10.47
CA GLU A 66 2.26 20.66 -10.17
C GLU A 66 1.99 19.29 -10.80
N GLN A 67 2.49 19.04 -12.03
CA GLN A 67 2.39 17.72 -12.66
C GLN A 67 3.08 16.64 -11.82
N TYR A 68 4.27 16.93 -11.27
CA TYR A 68 5.01 16.01 -10.39
C TYR A 68 4.28 15.79 -9.06
N ARG A 69 3.69 16.85 -8.49
CA ARG A 69 2.88 16.75 -7.27
C ARG A 69 1.66 15.84 -7.47
N LEU A 70 0.91 16.05 -8.56
CA LEU A 70 -0.26 15.24 -8.90
C LEU A 70 0.10 13.79 -9.25
N ALA A 71 1.29 13.55 -9.81
CA ALA A 71 1.82 12.21 -10.06
C ALA A 71 2.38 11.50 -8.80
N GLU A 72 2.42 12.20 -7.66
CA GLU A 72 3.07 11.79 -6.40
C GLU A 72 4.58 11.52 -6.57
N LEU A 73 5.24 12.23 -7.49
CA LEU A 73 6.67 12.15 -7.79
C LEU A 73 7.46 13.27 -7.11
N ASN A 74 7.14 13.57 -5.85
CA ASN A 74 7.72 14.71 -5.12
C ASN A 74 9.25 14.63 -5.01
N MET A 75 9.82 13.44 -4.88
CA MET A 75 11.28 13.23 -4.80
C MET A 75 11.99 13.37 -6.15
N ALA A 76 11.26 13.44 -7.26
CA ALA A 76 11.83 13.55 -8.59
C ALA A 76 11.91 15.00 -9.12
N HIS A 77 11.25 15.96 -8.45
CA HIS A 77 11.34 17.38 -8.78
C HIS A 77 12.27 18.11 -7.79
N PRO A 78 13.30 18.83 -8.25
CA PRO A 78 14.31 19.44 -7.37
C PRO A 78 13.77 20.38 -6.28
N GLU A 79 12.66 21.08 -6.56
CA GLU A 79 12.04 21.97 -5.57
C GLU A 79 11.23 21.21 -4.51
N LEU A 80 10.56 20.12 -4.91
CA LEU A 80 9.73 19.32 -4.01
C LEU A 80 10.60 18.39 -3.14
N SER A 81 11.74 17.92 -3.66
CA SER A 81 12.62 17.01 -2.94
C SER A 81 13.36 17.68 -1.77
N LYS A 82 13.70 18.97 -1.87
CA LYS A 82 14.49 19.71 -0.86
C LYS A 82 13.90 19.62 0.55
N ASP A 83 12.60 19.84 0.68
CA ASP A 83 11.94 19.81 1.98
C ASP A 83 11.87 18.39 2.54
N ILE A 84 11.60 17.40 1.67
CA ILE A 84 11.55 16.00 2.06
C ILE A 84 12.93 15.50 2.50
N GLU A 85 13.99 15.83 1.75
CA GLU A 85 15.37 15.51 2.09
C GLU A 85 15.78 16.14 3.43
N LYS A 86 15.43 17.40 3.65
CA LYS A 86 15.71 18.11 4.90
C LYS A 86 15.01 17.44 6.08
N GLN A 87 13.72 17.09 5.94
CA GLN A 87 12.95 16.39 6.96
C GLN A 87 13.51 14.99 7.23
N THR A 88 13.86 14.25 6.18
CA THR A 88 14.47 12.91 6.28
C THR A 88 15.80 12.96 7.01
N ARG A 89 16.67 13.92 6.68
CA ARG A 89 17.94 14.15 7.40
C ARG A 89 17.72 14.49 8.87
N LYS A 90 16.72 15.30 9.20
CA LYS A 90 16.38 15.63 10.59
C LYS A 90 15.91 14.38 11.34
N LEU A 91 15.10 13.54 10.72
CA LEU A 91 14.61 12.29 11.30
C LEU A 91 15.77 11.32 11.60
N PHE A 92 16.67 11.10 10.64
CA PHE A 92 17.85 10.23 10.83
C PHE A 92 18.71 10.70 11.99
N ARG A 93 18.98 12.01 12.08
CA ARG A 93 19.72 12.59 13.22
C ARG A 93 19.01 12.36 14.54
N ALA A 94 17.70 12.54 14.59
CA ALA A 94 16.90 12.31 15.80
C ALA A 94 16.94 10.83 16.25
N GLN A 95 17.15 9.90 15.33
CA GLN A 95 17.32 8.47 15.58
C GLN A 95 18.78 8.07 15.87
N GLY A 96 19.71 9.03 15.96
CA GLY A 96 21.13 8.75 16.18
C GLY A 96 21.84 8.15 14.96
N MET A 97 21.22 8.20 13.77
CA MET A 97 21.77 7.68 12.52
C MET A 97 22.50 8.78 11.73
N SER A 98 23.53 8.39 10.97
CA SER A 98 24.22 9.31 10.06
C SER A 98 23.30 9.71 8.90
N PRO A 99 23.20 11.01 8.54
CA PRO A 99 22.54 11.45 7.32
C PRO A 99 23.12 10.83 6.03
N ASP A 100 24.36 10.36 6.06
CA ASP A 100 25.01 9.72 4.90
C ASP A 100 24.54 8.27 4.69
N SER A 101 23.81 7.71 5.66
CA SER A 101 23.14 6.42 5.54
C SER A 101 21.79 6.51 4.83
N ILE A 102 21.34 7.72 4.46
CA ILE A 102 20.07 7.90 3.75
C ILE A 102 20.21 7.31 2.34
N PRO A 103 19.32 6.38 1.93
CA PRO A 103 19.29 5.88 0.56
C PRO A 103 19.12 7.03 -0.43
N VAL A 104 19.97 7.06 -1.46
CA VAL A 104 19.85 8.04 -2.54
C VAL A 104 18.96 7.44 -3.61
N THR A 105 17.83 8.07 -3.91
CA THR A 105 16.95 7.64 -5.00
C THR A 105 17.02 8.65 -6.14
N THR A 106 17.40 8.18 -7.32
CA THR A 106 17.38 8.96 -8.56
C THR A 106 16.23 8.49 -9.43
N TYR A 107 15.61 9.41 -10.16
CA TYR A 107 14.48 9.13 -11.06
C TYR A 107 14.85 9.54 -12.47
N SER A 108 14.50 8.70 -13.45
CA SER A 108 14.76 8.96 -14.88
C SER A 108 13.61 8.45 -15.74
N ASN A 109 13.63 8.79 -17.03
CA ASN A 109 12.62 8.38 -18.01
C ASN A 109 11.18 8.67 -17.58
N ILE A 110 10.98 9.77 -16.85
CA ILE A 110 9.70 10.15 -16.26
C ILE A 110 8.73 10.55 -17.38
N ARG A 111 7.57 9.94 -17.41
CA ARG A 111 6.46 10.25 -18.30
C ARG A 111 5.19 10.40 -17.48
N ILE A 112 4.60 11.59 -17.49
CA ILE A 112 3.32 11.90 -16.82
C ILE A 112 2.32 12.26 -17.92
N VAL A 113 1.25 11.47 -18.06
CA VAL A 113 0.28 11.58 -19.16
C VAL A 113 -1.13 11.77 -18.61
N PRO A 114 -1.84 12.86 -18.98
CA PRO A 114 -3.22 13.08 -18.58
C PRO A 114 -4.17 12.29 -19.49
N VAL A 115 -4.47 11.04 -19.12
CA VAL A 115 -5.42 10.18 -19.88
C VAL A 115 -6.83 10.79 -19.86
N LYS A 116 -7.21 11.41 -18.75
CA LYS A 116 -8.46 12.18 -18.62
C LYS A 116 -8.18 13.37 -17.72
N ALA A 117 -8.52 14.57 -18.20
CA ALA A 117 -8.44 15.79 -17.42
C ALA A 117 -9.43 16.78 -18.03
N GLN A 118 -9.97 17.69 -17.22
CA GLN A 118 -10.80 18.79 -17.69
C GLN A 118 -10.26 20.11 -17.15
N CYS A 119 -10.53 21.19 -17.86
CA CYS A 119 -10.13 22.52 -17.45
C CYS A 119 -11.34 23.45 -17.40
N SER A 120 -11.42 24.24 -16.33
CA SER A 120 -12.42 25.29 -16.15
C SER A 120 -11.72 26.53 -15.63
N ALA A 121 -11.98 27.68 -16.27
CA ALA A 121 -11.32 28.96 -15.94
C ALA A 121 -9.78 28.88 -15.88
N GLY A 122 -9.15 28.11 -16.77
CA GLY A 122 -7.70 27.96 -16.83
C GLY A 122 -7.10 27.10 -15.72
N LYS A 123 -7.91 26.39 -14.93
CA LYS A 123 -7.47 25.47 -13.87
C LYS A 123 -8.04 24.08 -14.09
N LEU A 124 -7.29 23.06 -13.67
CA LEU A 124 -7.77 21.68 -13.66
C LEU A 124 -9.04 21.57 -12.81
N SER A 125 -10.01 20.83 -13.32
CA SER A 125 -11.29 20.59 -12.67
C SER A 125 -11.82 19.20 -13.00
N GLY A 126 -12.72 18.68 -12.17
CA GLY A 126 -13.33 17.37 -12.39
C GLY A 126 -12.37 16.19 -12.17
N GLU A 127 -12.70 15.07 -12.82
CA GLU A 127 -11.93 13.83 -12.72
C GLU A 127 -10.57 13.93 -13.42
N LEU A 128 -9.53 13.45 -12.72
CA LEU A 128 -8.15 13.42 -13.22
C LEU A 128 -7.64 11.98 -13.26
N VAL A 129 -7.25 11.53 -14.44
CA VAL A 129 -6.61 10.22 -14.64
C VAL A 129 -5.22 10.43 -15.23
N LEU A 130 -4.21 10.05 -14.46
CA LEU A 130 -2.82 10.15 -14.82
C LEU A 130 -2.21 8.77 -15.06
N LEU A 131 -1.34 8.71 -16.06
CA LEU A 131 -0.50 7.55 -16.29
C LEU A 131 0.96 7.99 -16.16
N VAL A 132 1.69 7.30 -15.29
CA VAL A 132 2.99 7.74 -14.78
C VAL A 132 4.01 6.59 -14.92
N ALA A 133 4.95 6.68 -15.84
CA ALA A 133 6.09 5.74 -15.86
C ALA A 133 7.38 6.45 -15.51
N TYR A 134 8.26 5.74 -14.81
CA TYR A 134 9.59 6.22 -14.48
C TYR A 134 10.50 5.04 -14.14
N ASP A 135 11.78 5.24 -14.34
CA ASP A 135 12.79 4.39 -13.74
C ASP A 135 13.27 5.04 -12.44
N SER A 136 13.52 4.23 -11.42
CA SER A 136 14.20 4.67 -10.21
C SER A 136 15.43 3.81 -9.92
N LEU A 137 16.50 4.47 -9.49
CA LEU A 137 17.69 3.82 -8.98
C LEU A 137 17.88 4.26 -7.54
N MET A 138 17.72 3.32 -6.62
CA MET A 138 18.00 3.49 -5.20
C MET A 138 19.38 2.93 -4.88
N GLU A 139 20.28 3.80 -4.45
CA GLU A 139 21.61 3.42 -3.99
C GLU A 139 21.64 3.42 -2.47
N THR A 140 21.94 2.25 -1.89
CA THR A 140 22.06 2.03 -0.45
C THR A 140 23.50 1.71 -0.11
N ARG A 141 24.08 2.45 0.82
CA ARG A 141 25.40 2.15 1.36
C ARG A 141 25.23 1.32 2.62
N ILE A 142 25.73 0.09 2.59
CA ILE A 142 25.73 -0.83 3.73
C ILE A 142 27.15 -0.83 4.30
N ALA A 143 27.29 -0.39 5.54
CA ALA A 143 28.54 -0.55 6.27
C ALA A 143 28.75 -2.05 6.56
N ALA A 144 29.79 -2.64 5.98
CA ALA A 144 30.17 -4.02 6.25
C ALA A 144 31.51 -4.05 7.01
N ALA A 145 31.81 -5.18 7.65
CA ALA A 145 33.07 -5.38 8.37
C ALA A 145 34.33 -5.20 7.49
N SER A 146 34.18 -5.29 6.16
CA SER A 146 35.25 -5.12 5.17
C SER A 146 35.32 -3.71 4.53
N GLY A 147 34.62 -2.72 5.08
CA GLY A 147 34.52 -1.36 4.54
C GLY A 147 33.13 -0.99 4.03
N ASN A 148 33.00 0.23 3.49
CA ASN A 148 31.74 0.73 2.93
C ASN A 148 31.39 -0.05 1.66
N GLN A 149 30.34 -0.86 1.69
CA GLN A 149 29.82 -1.56 0.52
C GLN A 149 28.62 -0.78 -0.04
N VAL A 150 28.52 -0.70 -1.37
CA VAL A 150 27.37 -0.08 -2.05
C VAL A 150 26.52 -1.18 -2.66
N SER A 151 25.25 -1.25 -2.27
CA SER A 151 24.23 -2.08 -2.91
C SER A 151 23.32 -1.17 -3.71
N ARG A 152 23.16 -1.46 -5.01
CA ARG A 152 22.32 -0.67 -5.92
C ARG A 152 21.06 -1.46 -6.24
N ILE A 153 19.93 -0.91 -5.85
CA ILE A 153 18.61 -1.45 -6.18
C ILE A 153 18.06 -0.62 -7.32
N ARG A 154 18.00 -1.21 -8.51
CA ARG A 154 17.33 -0.63 -9.67
C ARG A 154 15.88 -1.07 -9.67
N SER A 155 14.96 -0.15 -9.90
CA SER A 155 13.54 -0.43 -10.03
C SER A 155 13.01 0.23 -11.28
N GLN A 156 12.41 -0.55 -12.17
CA GLN A 156 11.60 -0.01 -13.26
C GLN A 156 10.15 0.01 -12.80
N VAL A 157 9.53 1.19 -12.81
CA VAL A 157 8.19 1.40 -12.26
C VAL A 157 7.25 1.92 -13.35
N VAL A 158 6.18 1.17 -13.58
CA VAL A 158 5.04 1.66 -14.36
C VAL A 158 3.87 1.81 -13.41
N LYS A 159 3.49 3.07 -13.15
CA LYS A 159 2.36 3.44 -12.30
C LYS A 159 1.23 4.02 -13.17
N ARG A 160 0.00 3.75 -12.80
CA ARG A 160 -1.13 4.59 -13.21
C ARG A 160 -1.90 4.95 -11.97
N SER A 161 -2.32 6.21 -11.90
CA SER A 161 -3.17 6.72 -10.85
C SER A 161 -4.42 7.34 -11.47
N GLU A 162 -5.57 6.92 -11.00
CA GLU A 162 -6.86 7.49 -11.34
C GLU A 162 -7.41 8.14 -10.08
N GLN A 163 -7.48 9.47 -10.09
CA GLN A 163 -8.08 10.25 -9.02
C GLN A 163 -9.48 10.69 -9.44
N ARG A 164 -10.48 10.07 -8.83
CA ARG A 164 -11.86 10.53 -8.95
C ARG A 164 -12.15 11.53 -7.85
N VAL A 165 -12.17 12.81 -8.22
CA VAL A 165 -12.77 13.86 -7.40
C VAL A 165 -14.26 13.88 -7.77
N ASP A 166 -15.07 13.10 -7.06
CA ASP A 166 -16.51 13.21 -7.21
C ASP A 166 -16.97 14.46 -6.45
N ALA A 167 -17.06 15.58 -7.17
CA ALA A 167 -17.41 16.86 -6.58
C ALA A 167 -18.93 17.11 -6.53
N SER A 168 -19.82 16.20 -6.95
CA SER A 168 -21.22 16.63 -7.08
C SER A 168 -22.40 15.67 -6.98
N LYS A 169 -22.31 14.32 -6.86
CA LYS A 169 -23.57 13.56 -6.97
C LYS A 169 -24.03 12.51 -5.95
N ASP A 170 -23.20 11.86 -5.12
CA ASP A 170 -23.76 10.70 -4.38
C ASP A 170 -23.35 10.52 -2.90
N ASN A 171 -22.84 11.54 -2.19
CA ASN A 171 -22.33 11.39 -0.81
C ASN A 171 -21.29 10.25 -0.65
N LEU A 172 -20.74 9.76 -1.76
CA LEU A 172 -19.75 8.70 -1.79
C LEU A 172 -18.37 9.34 -1.78
N ALA A 173 -17.54 8.91 -0.84
CA ALA A 173 -16.13 9.26 -0.72
C ALA A 173 -15.43 9.28 -2.10
N ALA A 174 -14.67 10.36 -2.38
CA ALA A 174 -13.75 10.46 -3.51
C ALA A 174 -12.83 9.24 -3.49
N ALA A 175 -12.44 8.71 -4.66
CA ALA A 175 -11.66 7.48 -4.70
C ALA A 175 -10.37 7.70 -5.49
N HIS A 176 -9.25 7.31 -4.88
CA HIS A 176 -7.96 7.30 -5.54
C HIS A 176 -7.56 5.85 -5.81
N PHE A 177 -7.49 5.50 -7.09
CA PHE A 177 -7.13 4.19 -7.57
C PHE A 177 -5.70 4.22 -8.11
N THR A 178 -4.88 3.28 -7.69
CA THR A 178 -3.50 3.18 -8.15
C THR A 178 -3.22 1.74 -8.54
N ARG A 179 -2.53 1.55 -9.67
CA ARG A 179 -1.86 0.28 -9.96
C ARG A 179 -0.41 0.58 -10.27
N THR A 180 0.46 -0.17 -9.62
CA THR A 180 1.90 -0.07 -9.79
C THR A 180 2.44 -1.43 -10.17
N THR A 181 3.06 -1.50 -11.33
CA THR A 181 3.88 -2.65 -11.73
C THR A 181 5.33 -2.27 -11.53
N THR A 182 6.05 -3.07 -10.75
CA THR A 182 7.45 -2.82 -10.42
C THR A 182 8.29 -4.02 -10.80
N ILE A 183 9.40 -3.77 -11.49
CA ILE A 183 10.45 -4.76 -11.73
C ILE A 183 11.67 -4.30 -10.95
N ILE A 184 12.09 -5.05 -9.94
CA ILE A 184 13.20 -4.67 -9.04
C ILE A 184 14.43 -5.51 -9.36
N THR A 185 15.44 -4.95 -9.98
CA THR A 185 16.73 -5.65 -10.16
C THR A 185 17.73 -5.18 -9.11
N THR A 186 18.44 -6.13 -8.49
CA THR A 186 19.48 -5.80 -7.50
C THR A 186 20.87 -6.07 -8.07
N ASP A 187 21.69 -5.04 -8.12
CA ASP A 187 23.10 -5.11 -8.48
C ASP A 187 23.96 -4.90 -7.22
N ASN A 188 24.90 -5.81 -6.98
CA ASN A 188 25.81 -5.70 -5.84
C ASN A 188 27.26 -5.63 -6.32
N ASP A 189 28.01 -4.66 -5.81
CA ASP A 189 29.44 -4.52 -6.09
C ASP A 189 30.28 -5.62 -5.42
N ASN A 190 29.70 -6.35 -4.46
CA ASN A 190 30.32 -7.50 -3.78
C ASN A 190 29.97 -8.82 -4.50
N PRO A 191 30.96 -9.57 -5.03
CA PRO A 191 30.72 -10.84 -5.75
C PRO A 191 29.95 -11.90 -4.97
N GLN A 192 30.09 -11.97 -3.64
CA GLN A 192 29.37 -12.94 -2.81
C GLN A 192 27.89 -12.58 -2.67
N MET A 193 27.59 -11.30 -2.45
CA MET A 193 26.20 -10.79 -2.41
C MET A 193 25.54 -10.85 -3.78
N ASP A 194 26.33 -10.64 -4.84
CA ASP A 194 25.88 -10.76 -6.22
C ASP A 194 25.46 -12.20 -6.55
N ALA A 195 26.32 -13.17 -6.20
CA ALA A 195 26.04 -14.59 -6.35
C ALA A 195 24.82 -15.03 -5.51
N MET A 196 24.70 -14.53 -4.28
CA MET A 196 23.55 -14.79 -3.41
C MET A 196 22.26 -14.22 -4.00
N SER A 197 22.29 -12.97 -4.49
CA SER A 197 21.14 -12.32 -5.11
C SER A 197 20.69 -13.04 -6.38
N LYS A 198 21.65 -13.54 -7.17
CA LYS A 198 21.35 -14.39 -8.33
C LYS A 198 20.71 -15.71 -7.93
N LYS A 199 21.22 -16.37 -6.87
CA LYS A 199 20.66 -17.64 -6.36
C LYS A 199 19.24 -17.47 -5.81
N LEU A 200 18.95 -16.33 -5.19
CA LEU A 200 17.63 -16.00 -4.64
C LEU A 200 16.65 -15.43 -5.69
N GLY A 201 17.07 -15.28 -6.95
CA GLY A 201 16.20 -14.82 -8.04
C GLY A 201 16.05 -13.29 -8.14
N PHE A 202 16.73 -12.50 -7.31
CA PHE A 202 16.63 -11.03 -7.29
C PHE A 202 17.28 -10.32 -8.49
N LYS A 203 18.00 -11.06 -9.34
CA LYS A 203 18.57 -10.50 -10.58
C LYS A 203 17.62 -10.51 -11.76
N ASN A 204 16.68 -11.46 -11.79
CA ASN A 204 15.65 -11.57 -12.84
C ASN A 204 14.28 -11.81 -12.20
N PRO A 205 13.77 -10.89 -11.37
CA PRO A 205 12.52 -11.13 -10.69
C PRO A 205 11.34 -10.97 -11.65
N GLU A 206 10.29 -11.73 -11.38
CA GLU A 206 8.99 -11.49 -11.99
C GLU A 206 8.48 -10.10 -11.58
N PRO A 207 7.79 -9.36 -12.48
CA PRO A 207 7.18 -8.09 -12.13
C PRO A 207 6.19 -8.28 -10.97
N SER A 208 6.33 -7.50 -9.91
CA SER A 208 5.31 -7.41 -8.88
C SER A 208 4.24 -6.41 -9.31
N THR A 209 2.97 -6.74 -9.04
CA THR A 209 1.86 -5.81 -9.28
C THR A 209 1.17 -5.52 -7.96
N THR A 210 1.04 -4.24 -7.66
CA THR A 210 0.25 -3.74 -6.54
C THR A 210 -0.94 -2.98 -7.09
N ILE A 211 -2.15 -3.30 -6.61
CA ILE A 211 -3.37 -2.54 -6.89
C ILE A 211 -3.84 -1.95 -5.57
N SER A 212 -4.01 -0.64 -5.50
CA SER A 212 -4.47 0.07 -4.32
C SER A 212 -5.70 0.92 -4.62
N VAL A 213 -6.62 0.97 -3.67
CA VAL A 213 -7.79 1.86 -3.69
C VAL A 213 -7.88 2.56 -2.36
N ASN A 214 -7.97 3.88 -2.38
CA ASN A 214 -8.22 4.69 -1.20
C ASN A 214 -9.54 5.44 -1.38
N TYR A 215 -10.52 5.14 -0.53
CA TYR A 215 -11.77 5.87 -0.43
C TYR A 215 -11.58 7.02 0.58
N MET A 216 -11.76 8.26 0.13
CA MET A 216 -11.50 9.49 0.86
C MET A 216 -12.78 10.23 1.23
N GLY A 217 -12.91 10.58 2.51
CA GLY A 217 -13.89 11.54 3.01
C GLY A 217 -13.30 12.96 3.08
N ALA A 218 -14.09 13.88 3.65
CA ALA A 218 -13.69 15.28 3.84
C ALA A 218 -12.40 15.45 4.68
N PHE A 219 -12.12 14.49 5.58
CA PHE A 219 -11.02 14.56 6.54
C PHE A 219 -9.90 13.53 6.26
N GLY A 220 -9.90 12.87 5.11
CA GLY A 220 -8.87 11.90 4.72
C GLY A 220 -9.40 10.53 4.31
N THR A 221 -8.52 9.53 4.22
CA THR A 221 -8.88 8.16 3.81
C THR A 221 -9.76 7.49 4.86
N LEU A 222 -10.95 7.06 4.44
CA LEU A 222 -11.91 6.31 5.26
C LEU A 222 -11.75 4.80 5.11
N ALA A 223 -11.32 4.34 3.94
CA ALA A 223 -10.99 2.94 3.73
C ALA A 223 -9.90 2.80 2.67
N SER A 224 -9.03 1.82 2.83
CA SER A 224 -8.05 1.45 1.82
C SER A 224 -8.00 -0.05 1.59
N PHE A 225 -7.74 -0.43 0.36
CA PHE A 225 -7.54 -1.81 -0.09
C PHE A 225 -6.27 -1.85 -0.90
N THR A 226 -5.38 -2.82 -0.64
CA THR A 226 -4.14 -3.01 -1.38
C THR A 226 -3.92 -4.48 -1.67
N GLU A 227 -4.05 -4.86 -2.94
CA GLU A 227 -3.66 -6.17 -3.46
C GLU A 227 -2.16 -6.16 -3.73
N MET A 228 -1.44 -7.14 -3.19
CA MET A 228 -0.05 -7.40 -3.52
C MET A 228 0.05 -8.76 -4.20
N ASN A 229 0.49 -8.76 -5.45
CA ASN A 229 0.84 -9.98 -6.18
C ASN A 229 2.36 -10.13 -6.21
N THR A 230 2.87 -11.09 -5.43
CA THR A 230 4.32 -11.38 -5.28
C THR A 230 4.70 -12.71 -5.94
N GLY A 231 4.12 -13.01 -7.11
CA GLY A 231 4.44 -14.21 -7.89
C GLY A 231 3.76 -15.47 -7.33
N PRO A 232 4.49 -16.57 -7.07
CA PRO A 232 3.88 -17.88 -6.75
C PRO A 232 3.12 -17.93 -5.41
N ALA A 233 3.25 -16.91 -4.56
CA ALA A 233 2.56 -16.83 -3.26
C ALA A 233 1.07 -16.44 -3.36
N GLY A 234 0.58 -16.09 -4.55
CA GLY A 234 -0.80 -15.64 -4.75
C GLY A 234 -1.01 -14.15 -4.42
N ILE A 235 -2.27 -13.72 -4.41
CA ILE A 235 -2.65 -12.32 -4.12
C ILE A 235 -2.97 -12.18 -2.64
N GLN A 236 -2.33 -11.24 -1.95
CA GLN A 236 -2.68 -10.83 -0.59
C GLN A 236 -3.42 -9.51 -0.61
N LEU A 237 -4.49 -9.38 0.19
CA LEU A 237 -5.27 -8.16 0.33
C LEU A 237 -5.05 -7.54 1.71
N LEU A 238 -4.36 -6.40 1.76
CA LEU A 238 -4.34 -5.55 2.95
C LEU A 238 -5.56 -4.62 2.89
N SER A 239 -6.39 -4.62 3.93
CA SER A 239 -7.52 -3.69 4.05
C SER A 239 -7.43 -2.86 5.31
N SER A 240 -7.84 -1.61 5.24
CA SER A 240 -7.81 -0.66 6.35
C SER A 240 -9.08 0.16 6.38
N PHE A 241 -9.66 0.39 7.56
CA PHE A 241 -10.92 1.11 7.74
C PHE A 241 -10.82 2.10 8.89
N ILE A 242 -11.22 3.34 8.66
CA ILE A 242 -11.39 4.38 9.67
C ILE A 242 -12.88 4.61 9.86
N VAL A 243 -13.39 4.26 11.03
CA VAL A 243 -14.78 4.45 11.44
C VAL A 243 -14.82 5.50 12.53
N ASN A 244 -15.42 6.67 12.26
CA ASN A 244 -15.55 7.76 13.21
C ASN A 244 -17.00 7.85 13.70
N PRO A 245 -17.37 7.23 14.82
CA PRO A 245 -18.71 7.37 15.41
C PRO A 245 -19.00 8.81 15.86
N THR A 246 -17.97 9.60 16.20
CA THR A 246 -18.11 11.03 16.50
C THR A 246 -16.97 11.84 15.85
N GLU A 247 -17.03 13.17 15.90
CA GLU A 247 -15.91 14.04 15.46
C GLU A 247 -14.64 13.86 16.30
N GLN A 248 -14.78 13.40 17.54
CA GLN A 248 -13.67 13.31 18.50
C GLN A 248 -13.20 11.89 18.75
N SER A 249 -13.98 10.87 18.39
CA SER A 249 -13.65 9.46 18.63
C SER A 249 -13.78 8.63 17.37
N GLY A 250 -12.79 7.77 17.16
CA GLY A 250 -12.67 6.90 16.01
C GLY A 250 -12.19 5.51 16.36
N ARG A 251 -12.25 4.63 15.37
CA ARG A 251 -11.63 3.30 15.37
C ARG A 251 -10.94 3.09 14.03
N HIS A 252 -9.68 2.69 14.08
CA HIS A 252 -8.95 2.17 12.95
C HIS A 252 -8.94 0.64 13.02
N SER A 253 -9.23 -0.03 11.91
CA SER A 253 -9.24 -1.49 11.84
C SER A 253 -8.48 -1.94 10.60
N ASN A 254 -7.54 -2.87 10.78
CA ASN A 254 -6.70 -3.41 9.71
C ASN A 254 -6.94 -4.90 9.57
N TYR A 255 -6.91 -5.36 8.32
CA TYR A 255 -7.11 -6.76 7.96
C TYR A 255 -6.05 -7.19 6.96
N LEU A 256 -5.55 -8.42 7.13
CA LEU A 256 -4.80 -9.14 6.11
C LEU A 256 -5.69 -10.27 5.61
N ASP A 257 -6.06 -10.18 4.34
CA ASP A 257 -7.07 -11.00 3.71
C ASP A 257 -8.38 -10.93 4.53
N GLN A 258 -8.91 -12.08 4.94
CA GLN A 258 -10.09 -12.17 5.81
C GLN A 258 -9.81 -11.92 7.30
N LYS A 259 -8.54 -11.89 7.73
CA LYS A 259 -8.15 -11.87 9.15
C LYS A 259 -8.00 -10.44 9.66
N LEU A 260 -8.72 -10.10 10.72
CA LEU A 260 -8.49 -8.88 11.48
C LEU A 260 -7.10 -8.94 12.14
N THR A 261 -6.27 -7.91 11.93
CA THR A 261 -4.89 -7.83 12.46
C THR A 261 -4.75 -6.78 13.54
N THR A 262 -5.48 -5.67 13.45
CA THR A 262 -5.39 -4.61 14.47
C THR A 262 -6.71 -3.86 14.61
N ILE A 263 -7.05 -3.51 15.84
CA ILE A 263 -8.03 -2.48 16.18
C ILE A 263 -7.33 -1.42 17.02
N THR A 264 -7.41 -0.15 16.59
CA THR A 264 -6.86 0.98 17.32
C THR A 264 -7.95 2.03 17.51
N PRO A 265 -8.43 2.24 18.75
CA PRO A 265 -9.29 3.37 19.04
C PRO A 265 -8.50 4.68 18.93
N THR A 266 -9.16 5.73 18.46
CA THR A 266 -8.57 7.04 18.30
C THR A 266 -9.39 8.11 18.98
N ARG A 267 -8.72 9.14 19.47
CA ARG A 267 -9.30 10.40 19.94
C ARG A 267 -8.64 11.55 19.21
N GLU A 268 -9.43 12.42 18.60
CA GLU A 268 -8.95 13.55 17.77
C GLU A 268 -7.95 13.10 16.69
N GLY A 269 -8.18 11.92 16.10
CA GLY A 269 -7.32 11.34 15.07
C GLY A 269 -6.02 10.70 15.57
N LEU A 270 -5.74 10.74 16.89
CA LEU A 270 -4.57 10.11 17.49
C LEU A 270 -4.93 8.80 18.20
N PRO A 271 -4.08 7.77 18.19
CA PRO A 271 -4.28 6.57 19.00
C PRO A 271 -4.54 6.90 20.47
N HIS A 272 -5.67 6.43 21.02
CA HIS A 272 -6.06 6.68 22.39
C HIS A 272 -6.92 5.52 22.90
N GLY A 273 -6.57 4.94 24.05
CA GLY A 273 -7.19 3.74 24.59
C GLY A 273 -6.44 2.46 24.21
N GLU A 274 -7.14 1.32 24.32
CA GLU A 274 -6.53 0.01 24.15
C GLU A 274 -6.46 -0.38 22.67
N GLN A 275 -5.25 -0.41 22.11
CA GLN A 275 -4.98 -1.04 20.83
C GLN A 275 -4.92 -2.56 21.02
N ILE A 276 -5.62 -3.27 20.15
CA ILE A 276 -5.64 -4.73 20.10
C ILE A 276 -4.96 -5.19 18.81
N THR A 277 -3.99 -6.09 18.92
CA THR A 277 -3.30 -6.70 17.78
C THR A 277 -3.54 -8.20 17.81
N TYR A 278 -3.92 -8.76 16.67
CA TYR A 278 -4.12 -10.18 16.46
C TYR A 278 -3.02 -10.74 15.57
N MET A 279 -2.43 -11.86 16.01
CA MET A 279 -1.35 -12.54 15.31
C MET A 279 -1.69 -14.02 15.18
N ASP A 280 -1.17 -14.67 14.14
CA ASP A 280 -1.23 -16.12 14.02
C ASP A 280 -0.67 -16.78 15.29
N ASN A 281 -1.35 -17.82 15.80
CA ASN A 281 -0.88 -18.53 16.99
C ASN A 281 0.33 -19.44 16.67
N PHE A 282 1.49 -18.82 16.51
CA PHE A 282 2.77 -19.51 16.32
C PHE A 282 3.21 -20.25 17.59
N ALA A 283 2.78 -19.80 18.77
CA ALA A 283 3.09 -20.46 20.04
C ALA A 283 2.53 -21.88 20.07
N LYS A 284 1.26 -22.04 19.69
CA LYS A 284 0.60 -23.35 19.54
C LYS A 284 1.25 -24.20 18.44
N LYS A 285 1.59 -23.62 17.28
CA LYS A 285 2.29 -24.33 16.19
C LYS A 285 3.67 -24.84 16.61
N SER A 286 4.37 -24.09 17.46
CA SER A 286 5.73 -24.40 17.93
C SER A 286 5.77 -25.07 19.30
N ASN A 287 4.62 -25.45 19.87
CA ASN A 287 4.49 -26.02 21.22
C ASN A 287 5.19 -25.17 22.32
N LEU A 288 5.12 -23.85 22.18
CA LEU A 288 5.64 -22.87 23.12
C LEU A 288 4.51 -22.29 23.97
N LYS A 289 4.80 -21.95 25.23
CA LYS A 289 3.87 -21.20 26.06
C LYS A 289 4.08 -19.69 25.85
N LEU A 290 2.99 -18.92 25.83
CA LEU A 290 3.04 -17.47 25.60
C LEU A 290 3.92 -16.73 26.61
N ASP A 291 3.88 -17.14 27.88
CA ASP A 291 4.69 -16.55 28.97
C ASP A 291 6.21 -16.78 28.80
N LYS A 292 6.62 -17.65 27.87
CA LYS A 292 8.03 -17.91 27.54
C LYS A 292 8.53 -17.14 26.33
N ILE A 293 7.67 -16.36 25.69
CA ILE A 293 8.02 -15.57 24.51
C ILE A 293 8.22 -14.10 24.95
N PRO A 294 9.41 -13.52 24.74
CA PRO A 294 9.66 -12.12 25.08
C PRO A 294 8.66 -11.18 24.39
N GLY A 295 8.09 -10.23 25.14
CA GLY A 295 7.13 -9.25 24.60
C GLY A 295 5.68 -9.75 24.52
N MET A 296 5.36 -10.90 25.12
CA MET A 296 4.01 -11.52 25.17
C MET A 296 3.40 -11.50 26.58
N GLU A 297 3.90 -10.66 27.48
CA GLU A 297 3.54 -10.64 28.90
C GLU A 297 2.04 -10.32 29.13
N ASN A 298 1.42 -9.59 28.19
CA ASN A 298 -0.01 -9.25 28.19
C ASN A 298 -0.77 -9.87 27.00
N ALA A 299 -0.22 -10.93 26.40
CA ALA A 299 -0.85 -11.63 25.30
C ALA A 299 -1.72 -12.80 25.81
N ARG A 300 -2.79 -13.10 25.08
CA ARG A 300 -3.65 -14.26 25.37
C ARG A 300 -4.06 -14.97 24.09
N GLU A 301 -4.32 -16.26 24.19
CA GLU A 301 -4.92 -17.01 23.09
C GLU A 301 -6.40 -16.65 22.98
N VAL A 302 -6.87 -16.41 21.76
CA VAL A 302 -8.27 -16.14 21.46
C VAL A 302 -8.67 -16.92 20.21
N THR A 303 -9.95 -17.21 20.06
CA THR A 303 -10.51 -17.76 18.82
C THR A 303 -11.44 -16.72 18.22
N LEU A 304 -11.11 -16.24 17.02
CA LEU A 304 -11.95 -15.30 16.26
C LEU A 304 -12.39 -15.97 14.96
N ASN A 305 -13.70 -16.01 14.71
CA ASN A 305 -14.30 -16.65 13.54
C ASN A 305 -13.77 -18.07 13.28
N GLY A 306 -13.52 -18.85 14.35
CA GLY A 306 -13.00 -20.22 14.27
C GLY A 306 -11.49 -20.34 14.04
N VAL A 307 -10.74 -19.23 14.05
CA VAL A 307 -9.28 -19.22 13.92
C VAL A 307 -8.63 -18.91 15.26
N ASP A 308 -7.70 -19.76 15.70
CA ASP A 308 -6.91 -19.55 16.90
C ASP A 308 -5.79 -18.53 16.65
N LEU A 309 -5.79 -17.46 17.44
CA LEU A 309 -4.91 -16.31 17.32
C LEU A 309 -4.30 -15.97 18.69
N ILE A 310 -3.24 -15.17 18.64
CA ILE A 310 -2.68 -14.48 19.81
C ILE A 310 -3.21 -13.05 19.77
N GLU A 311 -3.92 -12.65 20.81
CA GLU A 311 -4.33 -11.27 21.04
C GLU A 311 -3.32 -10.58 21.96
N LYS A 312 -2.76 -9.45 21.52
CA LYS A 312 -1.90 -8.58 22.31
C LYS A 312 -2.55 -7.22 22.49
N ARG A 313 -2.58 -6.72 23.71
CA ARG A 313 -3.16 -5.42 24.08
C ARG A 313 -2.06 -4.43 24.44
N GLN A 314 -2.16 -3.21 23.94
CA GLN A 314 -1.25 -2.11 24.23
C GLN A 314 -2.07 -0.84 24.51
N CYS A 315 -1.69 -0.10 25.54
CA CYS A 315 -2.41 1.12 25.90
C CYS A 315 -1.76 2.35 25.27
N PHE A 316 -2.59 3.22 24.70
CA PHE A 316 -2.15 4.49 24.12
C PHE A 316 -2.86 5.67 24.81
N GLN A 317 -2.13 6.76 24.97
CA GLN A 317 -2.67 8.05 25.37
C GLN A 317 -2.08 9.13 24.48
N ASN A 318 -2.93 9.79 23.70
CA ASN A 318 -2.57 10.89 22.80
C ASN A 318 -1.43 10.52 21.83
N GLY A 319 -1.52 9.33 21.23
CA GLY A 319 -0.56 8.80 20.27
C GLY A 319 0.69 8.15 20.88
N GLN A 320 0.85 8.17 22.21
CA GLN A 320 2.00 7.57 22.88
C GLN A 320 1.61 6.26 23.58
N MET A 321 2.45 5.24 23.41
CA MET A 321 2.29 3.98 24.15
C MET A 321 2.62 4.23 25.62
N VAL A 322 1.72 3.81 26.50
CA VAL A 322 1.81 4.01 27.95
C VAL A 322 1.63 2.67 28.67
N MET A 323 2.38 2.50 29.77
CA MET A 323 2.33 1.29 30.59
C MET A 323 1.36 1.50 31.77
N ILE A 324 0.08 1.76 31.47
CA ILE A 324 -0.96 1.99 32.48
C ILE A 324 -2.04 0.91 32.43
N SER A 325 -2.56 0.53 33.61
CA SER A 325 -3.64 -0.45 33.77
C SER A 325 -4.59 0.00 34.88
N PRO A 326 -5.90 0.17 34.63
CA PRO A 326 -6.58 -0.04 33.36
C PRO A 326 -6.21 1.03 32.32
N CYS A 327 -6.33 0.67 31.04
CA CYS A 327 -6.16 1.62 29.95
C CYS A 327 -7.31 2.65 29.95
N PRO A 328 -7.10 3.93 29.59
CA PRO A 328 -8.17 4.92 29.53
C PRO A 328 -9.26 4.45 28.56
N ALA A 329 -10.52 4.63 28.97
CA ALA A 329 -11.63 4.49 28.04
C ALA A 329 -11.54 5.57 26.96
N ASN A 330 -11.89 5.19 25.72
CA ASN A 330 -12.05 6.15 24.64
C ASN A 330 -13.37 6.91 24.80
#